data_AF-A0A7R6P944-F1
#
_entry.id   AF-A0A7R6P944-F1
#
_cell.length_a   1.000
_cell.length_b   1.000
_cell.length_c   1.000
_cell.angle_alpha   90.00
_cell.angle_beta   90.00
_cell.angle_gamma   90.00
#
_symmetry.space_group_name_H-M   'P 1'
#
loop_
_entity.id
_entity.type
_entity.pdbx_description
1 polymer ?
#
loop_
_entity_poly.entity_id
_entity_poly.type
_entity_poly.pdbx_seq_one_letter_code
_entity_poly.pdbx_strand_id
1 'polypeptide(L)'
;MSNQASLYPDILFHFSKDKDTLFDILNSTFRVSYAREKVEGIDTIREFGVPMVSFCDLKLSELKVHMGKYGNFGIGLTKNWANRNGLNPVMYVSKHCPFTDNFNNSLNSVFKKIGALTDNYEFEGISDNNIKILDAYRYIKTMKAHLLVMKKL
;
A
#
# COMPACT_ATOMS: atom_id res chain seq x y z
N MET A 1 -12.02 -29.95 20.18
CA MET A 1 -11.22 -29.33 19.11
C MET A 1 -10.35 -28.25 19.75
N SER A 2 -9.04 -28.41 19.71
CA SER A 2 -8.09 -27.50 20.35
C SER A 2 -8.21 -26.10 19.76
N ASN A 3 -8.65 -25.15 20.59
CA ASN A 3 -8.75 -23.74 20.25
C ASN A 3 -7.33 -23.13 20.31
N GLN A 4 -6.46 -23.48 19.36
CA GLN A 4 -5.20 -22.77 19.19
C GLN A 4 -5.54 -21.44 18.52
N ALA A 5 -5.35 -20.34 19.24
CA ALA A 5 -5.44 -19.01 18.66
C ALA A 5 -4.48 -18.93 17.46
N SER A 6 -5.02 -18.67 16.27
CA SER A 6 -4.22 -18.48 15.06
C SER A 6 -3.14 -17.43 15.30
N LEU A 7 -1.90 -17.73 14.90
CA LEU A 7 -0.79 -16.77 14.94
C LEU A 7 -1.06 -15.53 14.08
N TYR A 8 -1.93 -15.67 13.08
CA TYR A 8 -2.27 -14.66 12.09
C TYR A 8 -3.71 -14.17 12.29
N PRO A 9 -3.98 -12.86 12.25
CA PRO A 9 -5.34 -12.36 12.33
C PRO A 9 -6.17 -12.84 11.13
N ASP A 10 -7.44 -13.17 11.33
CA ASP A 10 -8.36 -13.54 10.23
C ASP A 10 -9.14 -12.33 9.69
N ILE A 11 -8.97 -11.18 10.33
CA ILE A 11 -9.70 -9.94 10.08
C ILE A 11 -8.72 -8.85 9.69
N LEU A 12 -9.07 -8.15 8.62
CA LEU A 12 -8.41 -6.95 8.15
C LEU A 12 -9.24 -5.74 8.57
N PHE A 13 -8.57 -4.71 9.08
CA PHE A 13 -9.23 -3.49 9.55
C PHE A 13 -8.94 -2.32 8.62
N HIS A 14 -9.99 -1.59 8.24
CA HIS A 14 -9.89 -0.25 7.67
C HIS A 14 -10.33 0.75 8.73
N PHE A 15 -9.52 1.78 8.99
CA PHE A 15 -9.83 2.82 9.98
C PHE A 15 -10.13 4.15 9.33
N SER A 16 -11.02 4.91 9.96
CA SER A 16 -11.31 6.30 9.68
C SER A 16 -11.26 7.13 10.96
N LYS A 17 -10.90 8.40 10.83
CA LYS A 17 -10.96 9.39 11.91
C LYS A 17 -12.39 9.84 12.18
N ASP A 18 -13.26 9.73 11.18
CA ASP A 18 -14.61 10.22 11.19
C ASP A 18 -15.61 9.05 11.05
N LYS A 19 -16.69 9.11 11.84
CA LYS A 19 -17.74 8.11 11.89
C LYS A 19 -18.62 8.19 10.64
N ASP A 20 -18.83 9.37 10.07
CA ASP A 20 -19.68 9.52 8.88
C ASP A 20 -19.06 8.82 7.67
N THR A 21 -17.73 8.89 7.54
CA THR A 21 -16.97 8.09 6.58
C THR A 21 -17.26 6.58 6.68
N LEU A 22 -17.48 6.04 7.89
CA LEU A 22 -17.83 4.63 8.06
C LEU A 22 -19.24 4.34 7.53
N PHE A 23 -20.20 5.22 7.80
CA PHE A 23 -21.56 5.08 7.26
C PHE A 23 -21.59 5.21 5.73
N ASP A 24 -20.80 6.12 5.17
CA ASP A 24 -20.64 6.25 3.72
C ASP A 24 -20.13 4.95 3.08
N ILE A 25 -19.13 4.30 3.71
CA ILE A 25 -18.60 3.01 3.24
C ILE A 25 -19.68 1.93 3.26
N LEU A 26 -20.51 1.89 4.31
CA LEU A 26 -21.60 0.91 4.44
C LEU A 26 -22.73 1.15 3.44
N ASN A 27 -23.01 2.41 3.11
CA ASN A 27 -24.03 2.79 2.11
C ASN A 27 -23.54 2.64 0.67
N SER A 28 -22.23 2.62 0.46
CA SER A 28 -21.62 2.59 -0.88
C SER A 28 -20.44 1.62 -0.97
N THR A 29 -19.21 2.12 -0.99
CA THR A 29 -17.98 1.35 -1.07
C THR A 29 -16.82 2.13 -0.46
N PHE A 30 -15.67 1.47 -0.35
CA PHE A 30 -14.44 2.13 0.09
C PHE A 30 -14.03 3.23 -0.88
N ARG A 31 -13.75 4.42 -0.35
CA ARG A 31 -13.28 5.56 -1.11
C ARG A 31 -11.77 5.51 -1.24
N VAL A 32 -11.28 5.70 -2.47
CA VAL A 32 -9.84 5.82 -2.75
C VAL A 32 -9.30 7.11 -2.13
N SER A 33 -8.14 7.01 -1.49
CA SER A 33 -7.42 8.14 -0.89
C SER A 33 -6.00 8.19 -1.42
N TYR A 34 -5.37 9.36 -1.48
CA TYR A 34 -3.96 9.46 -1.84
C TYR A 34 -3.07 9.28 -0.61
N ALA A 35 -2.22 8.26 -0.64
CA ALA A 35 -1.17 8.07 0.34
C ALA A 35 0.15 8.62 -0.17
N ARG A 36 0.80 9.44 0.65
CA ARG A 36 2.17 9.89 0.41
C ARG A 36 3.13 8.80 0.88
N GLU A 37 3.76 8.13 -0.06
CA GLU A 37 4.76 7.10 0.20
C GLU A 37 6.16 7.69 0.15
N LYS A 38 7.04 7.14 1.00
CA LYS A 38 8.46 7.47 1.04
C LYS A 38 9.26 6.17 1.09
N VAL A 39 10.03 5.91 0.04
CA VAL A 39 10.90 4.74 -0.13
C VAL A 39 12.35 5.19 0.06
N GLU A 40 12.92 4.85 1.22
CA GLU A 40 14.27 5.25 1.62
C GLU A 40 15.22 4.05 1.50
N GLY A 41 16.31 4.22 0.77
CA GLY A 41 17.47 3.33 0.75
C GLY A 41 18.62 3.88 1.60
N ILE A 42 19.84 3.40 1.36
CA ILE A 42 21.04 3.86 2.05
C ILE A 42 21.40 5.27 1.59
N ASP A 43 21.40 5.46 0.26
CA ASP A 43 21.84 6.70 -0.40
C ASP A 43 20.73 7.35 -1.23
N THR A 44 19.57 6.70 -1.35
CA THR A 44 18.45 7.18 -2.17
C THR A 44 17.18 7.43 -1.37
N ILE A 45 16.41 8.44 -1.77
CA ILE A 45 15.08 8.70 -1.25
C ILE A 45 14.14 8.95 -2.42
N ARG A 46 12.96 8.31 -2.39
CA ARG A 46 11.89 8.53 -3.36
C ARG A 46 10.58 8.84 -2.62
N GLU A 47 9.91 9.91 -3.04
CA GLU A 47 8.57 10.26 -2.57
C GLU A 47 7.57 10.26 -3.73
N PHE A 48 6.37 9.74 -3.49
CA PHE A 48 5.31 9.70 -4.50
C PHE A 48 3.93 9.56 -3.85
N GLY A 49 2.90 9.99 -4.57
CA GLY A 49 1.50 9.75 -4.21
C GLY A 49 0.99 8.45 -4.81
N VAL A 50 0.26 7.66 -4.02
CA VAL A 50 -0.41 6.44 -4.48
C VAL A 50 -1.91 6.53 -4.15
N PRO A 51 -2.82 6.45 -5.13
CA PRO A 51 -4.23 6.28 -4.85
C PRO A 51 -4.43 4.87 -4.25
N MET A 52 -5.01 4.74 -3.06
CA MET A 52 -5.26 3.44 -2.44
C MET A 52 -6.37 3.48 -1.38
N VAL A 53 -6.94 2.31 -1.13
CA VAL A 53 -7.67 1.96 0.09
C VAL A 53 -6.75 1.08 0.94
N SER A 54 -6.52 1.48 2.19
CA SER A 54 -5.59 0.81 3.10
C SER A 54 -6.30 -0.06 4.11
N PHE A 55 -5.76 -1.26 4.33
CA PHE A 55 -6.21 -2.19 5.36
C PHE A 55 -5.02 -2.67 6.18
N CYS A 56 -5.24 -2.93 7.47
CA CYS A 56 -4.22 -3.42 8.39
C CYS A 56 -4.59 -4.81 8.91
N ASP A 57 -3.64 -5.73 8.88
CA ASP A 57 -3.77 -7.08 9.44
C ASP A 57 -3.35 -7.05 10.92
N LEU A 58 -4.28 -6.68 11.81
CA LEU A 58 -4.02 -6.44 13.24
C LEU A 58 -4.82 -7.39 14.12
N LYS A 59 -4.24 -7.80 15.25
CA LYS A 59 -4.98 -8.50 16.31
C LYS A 59 -5.85 -7.51 17.10
N LEU A 60 -6.96 -8.00 17.66
CA LEU A 60 -7.85 -7.18 18.50
C LEU A 60 -7.12 -6.52 19.67
N SER A 61 -6.12 -7.19 20.25
CA SER A 61 -5.28 -6.67 21.32
C SER A 61 -4.42 -5.47 20.90
N GLU A 62 -4.08 -5.35 19.62
CA GLU A 62 -3.23 -4.30 19.05
C GLU A 62 -4.03 -3.07 18.61
N LEU A 63 -5.37 -3.19 18.54
CA LEU A 63 -6.27 -2.14 18.09
C LEU A 63 -6.14 -0.87 18.93
N LYS A 64 -6.07 -0.99 20.26
CA LYS A 64 -6.02 0.20 21.15
C LYS A 64 -4.85 1.12 20.84
N VAL A 65 -3.69 0.54 20.50
CA VAL A 65 -2.49 1.31 20.12
C VAL A 65 -2.64 1.92 18.72
N HIS A 66 -3.33 1.24 17.82
CA HIS A 66 -3.48 1.65 16.42
C HIS A 66 -4.60 2.67 16.18
N MET A 67 -5.68 2.63 16.96
CA MET A 67 -6.80 3.57 16.82
C MET A 67 -6.35 5.03 17.02
N GLY A 68 -5.41 5.29 17.95
CA GLY A 68 -4.86 6.64 18.14
C GLY A 68 -4.08 7.18 16.93
N LYS A 69 -3.56 6.31 16.05
CA LYS A 69 -2.75 6.69 14.89
C LYS A 69 -3.55 6.76 13.59
N TYR A 70 -4.48 5.83 13.39
CA TYR A 70 -5.18 5.65 12.11
C TYR A 70 -6.64 6.11 12.13
N GLY A 71 -7.23 6.27 13.32
CA GLY A 71 -8.60 6.72 13.47
C GLY A 71 -9.36 5.91 14.53
N ASN A 72 -10.37 6.55 15.12
CA ASN A 72 -11.12 5.99 16.24
C ASN A 72 -12.29 5.09 15.79
N PHE A 73 -12.52 4.97 14.49
CA PHE A 73 -13.58 4.14 13.93
C PHE A 73 -12.97 3.16 12.93
N GLY A 74 -13.44 1.91 12.93
CA GLY A 74 -12.93 0.92 12.00
C GLY A 74 -13.96 -0.13 11.61
N ILE A 75 -13.81 -0.66 10.39
CA ILE A 75 -14.56 -1.80 9.87
C ILE A 75 -13.63 -2.99 9.72
N GLY A 76 -14.07 -4.14 10.24
CA GLY A 76 -13.37 -5.41 10.11
C GLY A 76 -13.93 -6.22 8.94
N LEU A 77 -13.05 -6.78 8.12
CA LEU A 77 -13.37 -7.59 6.95
C LEU A 77 -12.63 -8.91 7.02
N THR A 78 -13.25 -9.99 6.54
CA THR A 78 -12.58 -11.30 6.50
C THR A 78 -11.49 -11.33 5.44
N LYS A 79 -10.42 -12.11 5.68
CA LYS A 79 -9.39 -12.38 4.65
C LYS A 79 -9.96 -12.99 3.37
N ASN A 80 -11.02 -13.78 3.48
CA ASN A 80 -11.72 -14.32 2.30
C ASN A 80 -12.36 -13.20 1.46
N TRP A 81 -13.02 -12.22 2.09
CA TRP A 81 -13.51 -11.03 1.38
C TRP A 81 -12.37 -10.30 0.67
N ALA A 82 -11.23 -10.14 1.34
CA ALA A 82 -10.07 -9.45 0.78
C ALA A 82 -9.48 -10.14 -0.44
N ASN A 83 -9.30 -11.46 -0.38
CA ASN A 83 -8.81 -12.26 -1.50
C ASN A 83 -9.75 -12.17 -2.70
N ARG A 84 -11.07 -12.28 -2.49
CA ARG A 84 -12.07 -12.11 -3.56
C ARG A 84 -12.08 -10.70 -4.17
N ASN A 85 -11.64 -9.71 -3.41
CA ASN A 85 -11.60 -8.31 -3.83
C ASN A 85 -10.24 -7.88 -4.41
N GLY A 86 -9.29 -8.81 -4.57
CA GLY A 86 -7.97 -8.51 -5.15
C GLY A 86 -7.10 -7.60 -4.28
N LEU A 87 -7.27 -7.64 -2.96
CA LEU A 87 -6.36 -6.93 -2.05
C LEU A 87 -4.98 -7.57 -2.13
N ASN A 88 -3.96 -6.76 -2.34
CA ASN A 88 -2.58 -7.23 -2.40
C ASN A 88 -1.81 -6.80 -1.14
N PRO A 89 -0.92 -7.66 -0.63
CA PRO A 89 0.00 -7.26 0.43
C PRO A 89 0.97 -6.19 -0.08
N VAL A 90 1.41 -5.33 0.82
CA VAL A 90 2.50 -4.40 0.55
C VAL A 90 3.84 -5.13 0.67
N MET A 91 4.73 -4.89 -0.29
CA MET A 91 6.13 -5.28 -0.22
C MET A 91 6.91 -4.27 0.61
N TYR A 92 7.47 -4.72 1.72
CA TYR A 92 8.34 -3.89 2.55
C TYR A 92 9.80 -4.00 2.12
N VAL A 93 10.42 -2.85 1.91
CA VAL A 93 11.85 -2.76 1.56
C VAL A 93 12.63 -2.14 2.71
N SER A 94 13.83 -2.63 2.97
CA SER A 94 14.67 -2.12 4.05
C SER A 94 15.53 -0.97 3.55
N LYS A 95 15.62 0.10 4.34
CA LYS A 95 16.54 1.22 4.07
C LYS A 95 18.02 0.84 4.16
N HIS A 96 18.32 -0.33 4.73
CA HIS A 96 19.69 -0.84 4.86
C HIS A 96 20.01 -1.92 3.81
N CYS A 97 19.08 -2.20 2.90
CA CYS A 97 19.29 -3.18 1.85
C CYS A 97 19.65 -2.46 0.54
N PRO A 98 20.78 -2.82 -0.13
CA PRO A 98 21.14 -2.25 -1.43
C PRO A 98 20.07 -2.41 -2.51
N PHE A 99 19.15 -3.37 -2.35
CA PHE A 99 17.98 -3.52 -3.20
C PHE A 99 17.19 -2.22 -3.35
N THR A 100 16.99 -1.48 -2.25
CA THR A 100 16.16 -0.27 -2.26
C THR A 100 16.79 0.84 -3.10
N ASP A 101 18.11 1.00 -3.02
CA ASP A 101 18.85 1.97 -3.84
C ASP A 101 18.85 1.58 -5.31
N ASN A 102 19.14 0.31 -5.61
CA ASN A 102 19.09 -0.21 -6.98
C ASN A 102 17.69 -0.05 -7.58
N PHE A 103 16.65 -0.32 -6.80
CA PHE A 103 15.26 -0.15 -7.20
C PHE A 103 14.93 1.33 -7.50
N ASN A 104 15.27 2.24 -6.58
CA ASN A 104 15.06 3.66 -6.75
C ASN A 104 15.80 4.22 -7.97
N ASN A 105 17.06 3.84 -8.16
CA ASN A 105 17.88 4.26 -9.30
C ASN A 105 17.35 3.71 -10.63
N SER A 106 16.91 2.45 -10.66
CA SER A 106 16.32 1.83 -11.85
C SER A 106 15.03 2.53 -12.26
N LEU A 107 14.15 2.83 -11.30
CA LEU A 107 12.94 3.61 -11.57
C LEU A 107 13.28 5.01 -12.10
N ASN A 108 14.28 5.70 -11.54
CA ASN A 108 14.70 7.01 -12.05
C ASN A 108 15.16 6.94 -13.51
N SER A 109 15.92 5.92 -13.86
CA SER A 109 16.37 5.68 -15.24
C SER A 109 15.19 5.42 -16.18
N VAL A 110 14.17 4.66 -15.74
CA VAL A 110 12.95 4.42 -16.52
C VAL A 110 12.16 5.72 -16.70
N PHE A 111 11.91 6.47 -15.63
CA PHE A 111 11.16 7.73 -15.71
C PHE A 111 11.86 8.78 -16.58
N LYS A 112 13.19 8.86 -16.55
CA LYS A 112 13.96 9.75 -17.45
C LYS A 112 13.76 9.38 -18.92
N LYS A 113 13.80 8.08 -19.25
CA LYS A 113 13.55 7.59 -20.61
C LYS A 113 12.12 7.89 -21.06
N ILE A 114 11.14 7.66 -20.18
CA ILE A 114 9.73 7.98 -20.43
C ILE A 114 9.57 9.49 -20.69
N GLY A 115 10.15 10.34 -19.84
CA GLY A 115 10.11 11.79 -19.99
C GLY A 115 10.67 12.27 -21.33
N ALA A 116 11.82 11.71 -21.74
CA ALA A 116 12.43 12.04 -23.03
C ALA A 116 11.55 11.62 -24.23
N LEU A 117 10.84 10.49 -24.14
CA LEU A 117 9.89 10.06 -25.18
C LEU A 117 8.64 10.94 -25.22
N THR A 118 8.13 11.36 -24.05
CA THR A 118 6.97 12.25 -23.98
C THR A 118 7.26 13.65 -24.54
N ASP A 119 8.46 14.19 -24.32
CA ASP A 119 8.88 15.48 -24.88
C ASP A 119 9.01 15.43 -26.41
N ASN A 120 9.30 14.25 -26.97
CA ASN A 120 9.39 14.01 -28.41
C ASN A 120 8.04 13.60 -29.05
N TYR A 121 6.93 13.63 -28.30
CA TYR A 121 5.59 13.18 -28.74
C TYR A 121 5.52 11.70 -29.20
N GLU A 122 6.52 10.88 -28.92
CA GLU A 122 6.57 9.45 -29.27
C GLU A 122 5.96 8.58 -28.16
N PHE A 123 4.66 8.79 -27.89
CA PHE A 123 3.95 8.01 -26.86
C PHE A 123 3.85 6.52 -27.21
N GLU A 124 3.94 6.17 -28.50
CA GLU A 124 3.94 4.79 -29.00
C GLU A 124 5.17 3.97 -28.55
N GLY A 125 6.24 4.61 -28.06
CA GLY A 125 7.49 3.94 -27.66
C GLY A 125 7.46 3.28 -26.29
N ILE A 126 6.49 3.61 -25.42
CA ILE A 126 6.36 2.97 -24.10
C ILE A 126 5.32 1.86 -24.22
N SER A 127 5.78 0.62 -24.40
CA SER A 127 4.85 -0.51 -24.39
C SER A 127 4.00 -0.51 -23.11
N ASP A 128 2.72 -0.83 -23.23
CA ASP A 128 1.78 -0.97 -22.09
C ASP A 128 2.35 -1.84 -20.95
N ASN A 129 3.22 -2.78 -21.29
CA ASN A 129 3.91 -3.66 -20.35
C ASN A 129 4.84 -2.88 -19.40
N ASN A 130 5.50 -1.84 -19.87
CA ASN A 130 6.36 -0.99 -19.03
C ASN A 130 5.52 -0.24 -17.99
N ILE A 131 4.36 0.29 -18.39
CA ILE A 131 3.43 0.97 -17.47
C ILE A 131 2.86 -0.01 -16.44
N LYS A 132 2.53 -1.24 -16.85
CA LYS A 132 2.05 -2.30 -15.92
C LYS A 132 3.11 -2.71 -14.90
N ILE A 133 4.39 -2.77 -15.29
CA ILE A 133 5.49 -3.05 -14.36
C ILE A 133 5.65 -1.89 -13.37
N LEU A 134 5.51 -0.65 -13.82
CA LEU A 134 5.50 0.52 -12.94
C LEU A 134 4.34 0.46 -11.94
N ASP A 135 3.17 -0.07 -12.30
CA ASP A 135 2.07 -0.22 -11.35
C ASP A 135 2.46 -0.99 -10.07
N ALA A 136 3.37 -1.96 -10.19
CA ALA A 136 3.85 -2.76 -9.07
C ALA A 136 4.53 -1.92 -7.96
N TYR A 137 5.18 -0.79 -8.29
CA TYR A 137 5.85 0.02 -7.25
C TYR A 137 4.87 0.67 -6.28
N ARG A 138 3.59 0.81 -6.64
CA ARG A 138 2.53 1.33 -5.77
C ARG A 138 2.33 0.47 -4.52
N TYR A 139 2.73 -0.79 -4.58
CA TYR A 139 2.68 -1.75 -3.48
C TYR A 139 3.95 -1.78 -2.64
N ILE A 140 4.91 -0.89 -2.85
CA ILE A 140 6.16 -0.83 -2.07
C ILE A 140 6.05 0.19 -0.94
N LYS A 141 6.57 -0.17 0.24
CA LYS A 141 6.76 0.73 1.38
C LYS A 141 8.13 0.48 2.04
N THR A 142 8.71 1.51 2.63
CA THR A 142 9.85 1.32 3.55
C THR A 142 9.40 0.55 4.79
N MET A 143 10.17 -0.45 5.20
CA MET A 143 9.94 -1.24 6.40
C MET A 143 9.91 -0.33 7.63
N LYS A 144 8.77 -0.36 8.34
CA LYS A 144 8.60 0.23 9.67
C LYS A 144 8.31 -0.91 10.62
N ALA A 145 8.86 -0.85 11.82
CA ALA A 145 9.07 -1.99 12.72
C ALA A 145 7.87 -2.88 13.06
N HIS A 146 6.62 -2.60 12.65
CA HIS A 146 5.48 -3.41 13.09
C HIS A 146 4.16 -3.36 12.30
N LEU A 147 4.15 -3.13 10.99
CA LEU A 147 2.88 -3.03 10.26
C LEU A 147 2.87 -3.90 9.02
N LEU A 148 1.91 -4.83 8.94
CA LEU A 148 1.49 -5.47 7.69
C LEU A 148 0.30 -4.68 7.14
N VAL A 149 0.51 -4.04 6.00
CA VAL A 149 -0.52 -3.28 5.29
C VAL A 149 -0.88 -4.01 4.01
N MET A 150 -2.17 -4.04 3.71
CA MET A 150 -2.70 -4.45 2.42
C MET A 150 -3.28 -3.23 1.71
N LYS A 151 -3.19 -3.23 0.38
CA LYS A 151 -3.69 -2.16 -0.47
C LYS A 151 -4.61 -2.70 -1.56
N LYS A 152 -5.63 -1.91 -1.88
CA LYS A 152 -6.40 -1.99 -3.13
C LYS A 152 -6.31 -0.63 -3.82
N LEU A 153 -6.01 -0.62 -5.12
CA LEU A 153 -5.93 0.58 -5.95
C LEU A 153 -7.29 0.88 -6.59
#